data_AF-A0A484NIV5-F1
#
_entry.id   AF-A0A484NIV5-F1
#
_cell.length_a   1.000
_cell.length_b   1.000
_cell.length_c   1.000
_cell.angle_alpha   90.00
_cell.angle_beta   90.00
_cell.angle_gamma   90.00
#
_symmetry.space_group_name_H-M   'P 1'
#
loop_
_entity.id
_entity.type
_entity.pdbx_description
1 polymer ?
#
loop_
_entity_poly.entity_id
_entity_poly.type
_entity_poly.pdbx_seq_one_letter_code
_entity_poly.pdbx_strand_id
1 'polypeptide(L)'
;MSGSPLKQYALALLCDMAHASLNSREQLRAHGGLDVYLSLLEDELCSVTALDSIAVCLAHDNDSRKLEQALLKKDAIQKLVKFFQCCPEQYFLHILEPFLKIITYVISQFYLHAHYHLSVDQLSCYW
;
A
#
# COMPACT_ATOMS: atom_id res chain seq x y z
N MET A 1 18.93 -6.94 13.58
CA MET A 1 20.01 -5.94 13.46
C MET A 1 19.55 -4.67 14.14
N SER A 2 20.25 -4.19 15.17
CA SER A 2 19.89 -2.96 15.88
C SER A 2 20.19 -1.75 15.00
N GLY A 3 19.14 -1.17 14.40
CA GLY A 3 19.25 0.10 13.68
C GLY A 3 19.68 1.23 14.62
N SER A 4 20.36 2.25 14.11
CA SER A 4 20.61 3.45 14.90
C SER A 4 19.29 4.12 15.27
N PRO A 5 19.19 4.78 16.44
CA PRO A 5 17.96 5.48 16.84
C PRO A 5 17.47 6.47 15.77
N LEU A 6 18.42 7.15 15.12
CA LEU A 6 18.15 8.08 14.00
C LEU A 6 17.45 7.39 12.83
N LYS A 7 17.83 6.15 12.50
CA LYS A 7 17.18 5.39 11.44
C LYS A 7 15.73 5.11 11.79
N GLN A 8 15.44 4.69 13.03
CA GLN A 8 14.07 4.40 13.46
C GLN A 8 13.18 5.67 13.44
N TYR A 9 13.69 6.81 13.89
CA TYR A 9 12.97 8.08 13.80
C TYR A 9 12.70 8.50 12.36
N ALA A 10 13.69 8.37 11.47
CA ALA A 10 13.50 8.70 10.05
C ALA A 10 12.44 7.82 9.40
N LEU A 11 12.42 6.52 9.71
CA LEU A 11 11.44 5.58 9.16
C LEU A 11 10.02 5.86 9.66
N ALA A 12 9.86 6.16 10.95
CA ALA A 12 8.56 6.58 11.51
C ALA A 12 8.05 7.86 10.84
N LEU A 13 8.92 8.86 10.66
CA LEU A 13 8.58 10.10 9.96
C LEU A 13 8.13 9.86 8.52
N LEU A 14 8.77 8.94 7.80
CA LEU A 14 8.36 8.60 6.42
C LEU A 14 6.97 7.96 6.36
N CYS A 15 6.58 7.19 7.37
CA CYS A 15 5.21 6.70 7.48
C CYS A 15 4.25 7.87 7.77
N ASP A 16 4.55 8.73 8.75
CA ASP A 16 3.72 9.91 9.07
C ASP A 16 3.50 10.83 7.85
N MET A 17 4.52 10.97 7.00
CA MET A 17 4.44 11.75 5.77
C MET A 17 3.38 11.21 4.79
N ALA A 18 3.15 9.90 4.70
CA ALA A 18 2.10 9.35 3.83
C ALA A 18 0.69 9.83 4.23
N HIS A 19 0.48 10.05 5.53
CA HIS A 19 -0.78 10.52 6.10
C HIS A 19 -0.90 12.06 6.10
N ALA A 20 0.21 12.78 5.98
CA ALA A 20 0.23 14.23 6.15
C ALA A 20 -0.43 15.01 4.99
N SER A 21 -0.12 14.67 3.72
CA SER A 21 -0.66 15.41 2.57
C SER A 21 -0.52 14.65 1.25
N LEU A 22 -1.28 15.07 0.22
CA LEU A 22 -1.11 14.58 -1.16
C LEU A 22 0.31 14.82 -1.68
N ASN A 23 0.84 16.04 -1.49
CA ASN A 23 2.19 16.38 -1.96
C ASN A 23 3.26 15.48 -1.30
N SER A 24 3.10 15.17 -0.01
CA SER A 24 4.00 14.25 0.69
C SER A 24 4.02 12.88 0.02
N ARG A 25 2.84 12.31 -0.32
CA ARG A 25 2.75 11.03 -1.04
C ARG A 25 3.35 11.08 -2.43
N GLU A 26 3.13 12.17 -3.17
CA GLU A 26 3.74 12.37 -4.48
C GLU A 26 5.27 12.39 -4.42
N GLN A 27 5.84 13.09 -3.42
CA GLN A 27 7.28 13.11 -3.20
C GLN A 27 7.82 11.74 -2.79
N LEU A 28 7.15 11.05 -1.87
CA LEU A 28 7.54 9.69 -1.47
C LEU A 28 7.52 8.74 -2.68
N ARG A 29 6.46 8.76 -3.48
CA ARG A 29 6.34 7.94 -4.69
C ARG A 29 7.43 8.23 -5.71
N ALA A 30 7.76 9.51 -5.94
CA ALA A 30 8.82 9.91 -6.86
C ALA A 30 10.23 9.46 -6.42
N HIS A 31 10.42 9.22 -5.12
CA HIS A 31 11.74 8.94 -4.53
C HIS A 31 11.83 7.58 -3.82
N GLY A 32 11.05 6.58 -4.26
CA GLY A 32 11.19 5.19 -3.79
C GLY A 32 10.55 4.90 -2.43
N GLY A 33 9.57 5.71 -2.00
CA GLY A 33 8.86 5.52 -0.73
C GLY A 33 8.17 4.17 -0.60
N LEU A 34 7.66 3.59 -1.71
CA LEU A 34 7.12 2.22 -1.69
C LEU A 34 8.19 1.19 -1.30
N ASP A 35 9.40 1.29 -1.83
CA ASP A 35 10.48 0.36 -1.50
C ASP A 35 10.88 0.48 -0.02
N VAL A 36 10.84 1.71 0.53
CA VAL A 36 11.00 1.94 1.96
C VAL A 36 9.91 1.22 2.74
N TYR A 37 8.62 1.44 2.44
CA TYR A 37 7.52 0.77 3.16
C TYR A 37 7.60 -0.76 3.07
N LEU A 38 7.91 -1.30 1.89
CA LEU A 38 8.09 -2.74 1.71
C LEU A 38 9.28 -3.29 2.51
N SER A 39 10.35 -2.51 2.68
CA SER A 39 11.48 -2.91 3.54
C SER A 39 11.12 -2.89 5.03
N LEU A 40 10.15 -2.06 5.43
CA LEU A 40 9.69 -1.93 6.81
C LEU A 40 8.71 -3.02 7.24
N LEU A 41 8.18 -3.80 6.30
CA LEU A 41 7.33 -4.95 6.65
C LEU A 41 8.06 -5.99 7.51
N GLU A 42 9.40 -6.04 7.48
CA GLU A 42 10.19 -6.92 8.33
C GLU A 42 10.56 -6.30 9.70
N ASP A 43 10.16 -5.05 9.97
CA ASP A 43 10.42 -4.35 11.22
C ASP A 43 9.21 -4.45 12.16
N GLU A 44 9.35 -5.14 13.29
CA GLU A 44 8.26 -5.36 14.25
C GLU A 44 7.65 -4.05 14.79
N LEU A 45 8.41 -2.96 14.83
CA LEU A 45 7.93 -1.68 15.36
C LEU A 45 7.19 -0.85 14.32
N CYS A 46 7.56 -0.99 13.04
CA CYS A 46 7.05 -0.13 11.97
C CYS A 46 6.15 -0.86 10.97
N SER A 47 6.09 -2.18 10.98
CA SER A 47 5.42 -2.98 9.94
C SER A 47 3.93 -2.67 9.78
N VAL A 48 3.20 -2.53 10.89
CA VAL A 48 1.76 -2.16 10.86
C VAL A 48 1.58 -0.78 10.25
N THR A 49 2.36 0.21 10.70
CA THR A 49 2.30 1.58 10.19
C THR A 49 2.71 1.65 8.72
N ALA A 50 3.73 0.89 8.32
CA ALA A 50 4.17 0.81 6.93
C ALA A 50 3.08 0.20 6.02
N LEU A 51 2.37 -0.84 6.49
CA LEU A 51 1.26 -1.41 5.75
C LEU A 51 0.09 -0.43 5.62
N ASP A 52 -0.23 0.32 6.68
CA ASP A 52 -1.27 1.36 6.63
C ASP A 52 -0.88 2.53 5.70
N SER A 53 0.40 2.94 5.69
CA SER A 53 0.92 3.91 4.73
C SER A 53 0.77 3.44 3.27
N ILE A 54 1.04 2.15 2.98
CA ILE A 54 0.80 1.56 1.65
C ILE A 54 -0.70 1.63 1.30
N ALA A 55 -1.58 1.28 2.24
CA ALA A 55 -3.03 1.31 2.03
C ALA A 55 -3.54 2.73 1.74
N VAL A 56 -3.06 3.74 2.49
CA VAL A 56 -3.40 5.15 2.26
C VAL A 56 -2.89 5.65 0.91
N CYS A 57 -1.66 5.29 0.52
CA CYS A 57 -1.13 5.63 -0.80
C CYS A 57 -1.97 5.03 -1.93
N LEU A 58 -2.40 3.76 -1.82
CA LEU A 58 -3.29 3.15 -2.80
C LEU A 58 -4.65 3.87 -2.90
N ALA A 59 -5.24 4.20 -1.75
CA ALA A 59 -6.58 4.76 -1.70
C ALA A 59 -6.66 6.23 -2.14
N HIS A 60 -5.58 7.02 -2.00
CA HIS A 60 -5.64 8.48 -2.10
C HIS A 60 -4.68 9.10 -3.11
N ASP A 61 -3.91 8.29 -3.84
CA ASP A 61 -3.08 8.79 -4.95
C ASP A 61 -3.86 8.80 -6.26
N ASN A 62 -3.84 9.94 -6.95
CA ASN A 62 -4.47 10.12 -8.26
C ASN A 62 -3.84 9.25 -9.37
N ASP A 63 -2.63 8.75 -9.14
CA ASP A 63 -1.87 7.87 -10.05
C ASP A 63 -1.48 6.58 -9.30
N SER A 64 -2.49 5.98 -8.67
CA SER A 64 -2.40 4.69 -7.97
C SER A 64 -1.91 3.58 -8.91
N ARG A 65 -2.16 3.69 -10.22
CA ARG A 65 -1.81 2.66 -11.21
C ARG A 65 -0.32 2.32 -11.22
N LYS A 66 0.58 3.30 -11.06
CA LYS A 66 2.03 3.03 -10.95
C LYS A 66 2.39 2.32 -9.65
N LEU A 67 1.74 2.71 -8.55
CA LEU A 67 1.92 2.08 -7.24
C LEU A 67 1.42 0.63 -7.24
N GLU A 68 0.24 0.40 -7.82
CA GLU A 68 -0.35 -0.93 -8.05
C GLU A 68 0.59 -1.82 -8.86
N GLN A 69 1.08 -1.32 -10.01
CA GLN A 69 2.03 -2.08 -10.85
C GLN A 69 3.31 -2.44 -10.09
N ALA A 70 3.82 -1.54 -9.24
CA ALA A 70 4.99 -1.81 -8.42
C ALA A 70 4.70 -2.84 -7.33
N LEU A 71 3.52 -2.79 -6.69
CA LEU A 71 3.07 -3.77 -5.70
C LEU A 71 2.81 -5.16 -6.29
N LEU A 72 2.42 -5.24 -7.56
CA LEU A 72 2.23 -6.50 -8.28
C LEU A 72 3.53 -7.16 -8.74
N LYS A 73 4.68 -6.53 -8.54
CA LYS A 73 5.98 -7.15 -8.82
C LYS A 73 6.20 -8.32 -7.86
N LYS A 74 6.84 -9.39 -8.37
CA LYS A 74 7.14 -10.61 -7.62
C LYS A 74 7.77 -10.34 -6.25
N ASP A 75 8.76 -9.46 -6.19
CA ASP A 75 9.49 -9.17 -4.95
C ASP A 75 8.61 -8.47 -3.91
N ALA A 76 7.73 -7.56 -4.34
CA ALA A 76 6.79 -6.88 -3.45
C ALA A 76 5.75 -7.87 -2.88
N ILE A 77 5.19 -8.72 -3.75
CA ILE A 77 4.27 -9.79 -3.34
C ILE A 77 4.95 -10.74 -2.35
N GLN A 78 6.20 -11.15 -2.60
CA GLN A 78 6.92 -12.05 -1.70
C GLN A 78 7.14 -11.43 -0.32
N LYS A 79 7.47 -10.13 -0.24
CA LYS A 79 7.60 -9.41 1.03
C LYS A 79 6.27 -9.35 1.78
N LEU A 80 5.16 -9.06 1.09
CA LEU A 80 3.82 -9.07 1.68
C LEU A 80 3.45 -10.47 2.20
N VAL A 81 3.64 -11.51 1.40
CA VAL A 81 3.36 -12.90 1.80
C VAL A 81 4.17 -13.27 3.04
N LYS A 82 5.47 -12.98 3.05
CA LYS A 82 6.34 -13.23 4.21
C LYS A 82 5.87 -12.48 5.46
N PHE A 83 5.47 -11.23 5.31
CA PHE A 83 4.93 -10.43 6.41
C PHE A 83 3.70 -11.10 7.06
N PHE A 84 2.72 -11.52 6.27
CA PHE A 84 1.53 -12.19 6.80
C PHE A 84 1.84 -13.57 7.40
N GLN A 85 2.82 -14.30 6.86
CA GLN A 85 3.25 -15.60 7.41
C GLN A 85 3.97 -15.49 8.76
N CYS A 86 4.73 -14.41 8.96
CA CYS A 86 5.53 -14.21 10.17
C CYS A 86 4.86 -13.29 11.20
N CYS A 87 3.67 -12.77 10.92
CA CYS A 87 2.96 -11.85 11.79
C CYS A 87 2.69 -12.46 13.17
N PRO A 88 3.18 -11.85 14.27
CA PRO A 88 2.85 -12.29 15.62
C PRO A 88 1.36 -12.13 15.90
N GLU A 89 0.75 -13.11 16.57
CA GLU A 89 -0.69 -13.17 16.84
C GLU A 89 -1.22 -11.92 17.56
N GLN A 90 -0.40 -11.35 18.45
CA GLN A 90 -0.69 -10.12 19.21
C GLN A 90 -0.87 -8.85 18.34
N TYR A 91 -0.33 -8.82 17.12
CA TYR A 91 -0.45 -7.67 16.20
C TYR A 91 -1.38 -7.95 15.02
N PHE A 92 -1.85 -9.20 14.87
CA PHE A 92 -2.66 -9.62 13.73
C PHE A 92 -3.95 -8.79 13.58
N LEU A 93 -4.63 -8.48 14.70
CA LEU A 93 -5.83 -7.65 14.68
C LEU A 93 -5.57 -6.24 14.11
N HIS A 94 -4.40 -5.67 14.41
CA HIS A 94 -4.02 -4.33 13.94
C HIS A 94 -3.63 -4.34 12.45
N ILE A 95 -3.33 -5.52 11.90
CA ILE A 95 -2.99 -5.73 10.50
C ILE A 95 -4.24 -5.96 9.65
N LEU A 96 -5.30 -6.56 10.23
CA LEU A 96 -6.55 -6.82 9.53
C LEU A 96 -7.17 -5.56 8.95
N GLU A 97 -7.11 -4.43 9.66
CA GLU A 97 -7.66 -3.17 9.16
C GLU A 97 -6.95 -2.67 7.89
N PRO A 98 -5.62 -2.42 7.89
CA PRO A 98 -4.92 -2.00 6.68
C PRO A 98 -4.96 -3.06 5.57
N PHE A 99 -4.95 -4.35 5.91
CA PHE A 99 -5.14 -5.41 4.91
C PHE A 99 -6.52 -5.36 4.25
N LEU A 100 -7.58 -5.15 5.04
CA LEU A 100 -8.94 -4.98 4.53
C LEU A 100 -9.06 -3.74 3.65
N LYS A 101 -8.39 -2.63 4.00
CA LYS A 101 -8.32 -1.43 3.14
C LYS A 101 -7.74 -1.77 1.77
N ILE A 102 -6.63 -2.51 1.71
CA ILE A 102 -6.01 -2.94 0.44
C ILE A 102 -6.95 -3.85 -0.36
N ILE A 103 -7.56 -4.86 0.26
CA ILE A 103 -8.49 -5.77 -0.43
C ILE A 103 -9.71 -5.01 -0.96
N THR A 104 -10.30 -4.15 -0.12
CA THR A 104 -11.48 -3.35 -0.48
C THR A 104 -11.17 -2.43 -1.64
N TYR A 105 -9.98 -1.83 -1.65
CA TYR A 105 -9.50 -1.03 -2.77
C TYR A 105 -9.45 -1.85 -4.06
N VAL A 106 -8.79 -3.01 -4.05
CA VAL A 106 -8.64 -3.89 -5.22
C VAL A 106 -10.00 -4.35 -5.76
N ILE A 107 -10.90 -4.76 -4.87
CA ILE A 107 -12.26 -5.18 -5.23
C ILE A 107 -13.03 -4.01 -5.85
N SER A 108 -12.97 -2.83 -5.23
CA SER A 108 -13.67 -1.64 -5.73
C SER A 108 -13.16 -1.24 -7.12
N GLN A 109 -11.86 -1.30 -7.36
CA GLN A 109 -11.27 -1.05 -8.69
C GLN A 109 -11.74 -2.08 -9.73
N PHE A 110 -11.83 -3.36 -9.36
CA PHE A 110 -12.35 -4.40 -10.24
C PHE A 110 -13.81 -4.17 -10.62
N TYR A 111 -14.67 -3.85 -9.64
CA TYR A 111 -16.07 -3.51 -9.90
C TYR A 111 -16.23 -2.26 -10.75
N LEU A 112 -15.45 -1.20 -10.47
CA LEU A 112 -15.46 0.02 -11.26
C LEU A 112 -15.05 -0.28 -12.71
N HIS A 113 -13.97 -1.04 -12.91
CA HIS A 113 -13.50 -1.42 -14.23
C HIS A 113 -14.53 -2.28 -14.99
N ALA A 114 -15.12 -3.28 -14.33
CA ALA A 114 -16.15 -4.13 -14.90
C ALA A 114 -17.42 -3.35 -15.28
N HIS A 115 -17.86 -2.42 -14.41
CA HIS A 115 -19.03 -1.58 -14.69
C HIS A 115 -18.78 -0.61 -15.85
N TYR A 116 -17.59 -0.01 -15.92
CA TYR A 116 -17.20 0.83 -17.06
C TYR A 116 -17.16 0.02 -18.37
N HIS A 117 -16.61 -1.20 -18.34
CA HIS A 117 -16.55 -2.04 -19.54
C HIS A 117 -17.95 -2.47 -20.01
N LEU A 118 -18.81 -2.95 -19.10
CA LEU A 118 -20.21 -3.27 -19.43
C LEU A 118 -20.97 -2.06 -19.98
N SER A 119 -20.75 -0.87 -19.42
CA SER A 119 -21.42 0.36 -19.89
C SER A 119 -20.96 0.77 -21.30
N VAL A 120 -19.68 0.60 -21.63
CA VAL A 120 -19.14 0.87 -22.98
C VAL A 120 -19.63 -0.17 -23.98
N ASP A 121 -19.65 -1.45 -23.62
CA ASP A 121 -20.17 -2.52 -24.48
C ASP A 121 -21.67 -2.35 -24.74
N GLN A 122 -22.45 -1.91 -23.74
CA GLN A 122 -23.85 -1.57 -23.93
C GLN A 122 -24.03 -0.36 -24.87
N LEU A 123 -23.22 0.69 -24.74
CA LEU A 123 -23.28 1.85 -25.64
C LEU A 123 -22.84 1.51 -27.07
N SER A 124 -21.90 0.58 -27.25
CA SER A 124 -21.48 0.07 -28.57
C SER A 124 -22.55 -0.76 -29.27
N CYS A 125 -23.55 -1.27 -28.56
CA CYS A 125 -24.72 -1.95 -29.15
C CYS A 125 -25.83 -0.98 -29.56
N TYR A 126 -25.74 0.29 -29.17
CA TYR A 126 -26.72 1.34 -29.48
C TYR A 126 -26.24 2.33 -30.56
N TRP A 127 -25.07 2.10 -31.15
CA TRP A 127 -24.52 2.78 -32.33
C TRP A 127 -24.07 1.75 -33.36
#